data_AF-A0A0M3TU52-F1
#
_entry.id   AF-A0A0M3TU52-F1
#
_cell.length_a   1.000
_cell.length_b   1.000
_cell.length_c   1.000
_cell.angle_alpha   90.00
_cell.angle_beta   90.00
_cell.angle_gamma   90.00
#
_symmetry.space_group_name_H-M   'P 1'
#
loop_
_entity.id
_entity.type
_entity.pdbx_description
1 polymer ?
#
loop_
_entity_poly.entity_id
_entity_poly.type
_entity_poly.pdbx_seq_one_letter_code
_entity_poly.pdbx_strand_id
1 'polypeptide(L)'
;MRMNKKGFTLIELLIVVAIIGVLTAVGMPMYQGYIATAKVNTSKENHARARDFIAASFTKCATGPTTGIPLKTDDAGATTDVLCSESAADFASAFILHFKSDGWKNPHDGNQFCCSAAAPKLKSGPNTQITASGNILTIKTNVGKEDGTDDNKTNTVIKE
;
A
#
# COMPACT_ATOMS: atom_id res chain seq x y z
N MET A 1 11.23 53.28 28.49
CA MET A 1 10.08 52.47 28.93
C MET A 1 10.49 50.99 28.89
N ARG A 2 10.87 50.39 30.03
CA ARG A 2 11.21 48.96 30.08
C ARG A 2 9.90 48.18 30.21
N MET A 3 9.52 47.44 29.17
CA MET A 3 8.38 46.52 29.22
C MET A 3 8.70 45.43 30.25
N ASN A 4 7.94 45.39 31.35
CA ASN A 4 7.94 44.27 32.29
C ASN A 4 7.48 43.01 31.54
N LYS A 5 8.44 42.17 31.13
CA LYS A 5 8.13 40.83 30.62
C LYS A 5 7.67 39.98 31.81
N LYS A 6 6.35 39.81 31.97
CA LYS A 6 5.78 38.82 32.89
C LYS A 6 6.22 37.43 32.41
N GLY A 7 7.03 36.74 33.20
CA GLY A 7 7.38 35.34 32.95
C GLY A 7 6.23 34.41 33.33
N PHE A 8 6.21 33.22 32.72
CA PHE A 8 5.29 32.13 33.10
C PHE A 8 5.63 31.64 34.51
N THR A 9 4.62 31.37 35.36
CA THR A 9 4.86 30.78 36.67
C THR A 9 5.04 29.26 36.55
N LEU A 10 5.81 28.68 37.47
CA LEU A 10 5.99 27.23 37.54
C LEU A 10 4.66 26.50 37.77
N ILE A 11 3.76 27.09 38.57
CA ILE A 11 2.46 26.47 38.84
C ILE A 11 1.54 26.48 37.61
N GLU A 12 1.56 27.54 36.81
CA GLU A 12 0.83 27.57 35.53
C GLU A 12 1.34 26.47 34.59
N LEU A 13 2.65 26.27 34.51
CA LEU A 13 3.24 25.23 33.68
C LEU A 13 2.91 23.81 34.20
N LEU A 14 2.91 23.59 35.51
CA LEU A 14 2.56 22.30 36.09
C LEU A 14 1.09 21.91 35.84
N ILE A 15 0.16 22.85 35.91
CA ILE A 15 -1.26 22.60 35.61
C ILE A 15 -1.43 22.23 34.13
N VAL A 16 -0.73 22.93 33.22
CA VAL A 16 -0.79 22.62 31.78
C VAL A 16 -0.30 21.20 31.50
N VAL A 17 0.82 20.79 32.10
CA VAL A 17 1.36 19.43 31.93
C VAL A 17 0.39 18.38 32.48
N ALA A 18 -0.24 18.63 33.63
CA ALA A 18 -1.24 17.74 34.20
C ALA A 18 -2.45 17.53 33.26
N ILE A 19 -2.96 18.61 32.66
CA ILE A 19 -4.08 18.54 31.70
C ILE A 19 -3.67 17.77 30.44
N ILE A 20 -2.48 18.05 29.87
CA ILE A 20 -1.96 17.33 28.69
C ILE A 20 -1.80 15.83 29.00
N GLY A 21 -1.35 15.47 30.20
CA GLY A 21 -1.20 14.08 30.62
C GLY A 21 -2.53 13.31 30.58
N VAL A 22 -3.61 13.89 31.09
CA VAL A 22 -4.94 13.25 31.08
C VAL A 22 -5.49 13.13 29.65
N LEU A 23 -5.34 14.18 28.83
CA LEU A 23 -5.81 14.18 27.44
C LEU A 23 -5.07 13.15 26.58
N THR A 24 -3.75 13.03 26.75
CA THR A 24 -2.94 12.07 25.98
C THR A 24 -3.23 10.62 26.39
N ALA A 25 -3.48 10.36 27.68
CA ALA A 25 -3.82 9.03 28.18
C ALA A 25 -5.07 8.44 27.52
N VAL A 26 -6.12 9.26 27.31
CA VAL A 26 -7.36 8.83 26.64
C VAL A 26 -7.25 8.93 25.11
N GLY A 27 -6.54 9.94 24.60
CA GLY A 27 -6.48 10.23 23.17
C GLY A 27 -5.61 9.25 22.37
N MET A 28 -4.48 8.79 22.91
CA MET A 28 -3.57 7.89 22.19
C MET A 28 -4.20 6.54 21.76
N PRO A 29 -4.87 5.76 22.63
CA PRO A 29 -5.44 4.47 22.23
C PRO A 29 -6.51 4.63 21.14
N MET A 30 -7.32 5.69 21.21
CA MET A 30 -8.32 5.99 20.19
C MET A 30 -7.66 6.29 18.83
N TYR A 31 -6.60 7.11 18.82
CA TYR A 31 -5.86 7.44 17.61
C TYR A 31 -5.19 6.22 16.97
N GLN A 32 -4.70 5.27 17.77
CA GLN A 32 -4.13 4.01 17.26
C GLN A 32 -5.18 3.17 16.50
N GLY A 33 -6.42 3.11 16.98
CA GLY A 33 -7.52 2.42 16.28
C GLY A 33 -7.87 3.05 14.93
N TYR A 34 -7.89 4.38 14.85
CA TYR A 34 -8.10 5.09 13.58
C TYR A 34 -6.98 4.82 12.57
N ILE A 35 -5.72 4.81 13.02
CA ILE A 35 -4.59 4.46 12.16
C ILE A 35 -4.71 3.01 11.67
N ALA A 36 -5.09 2.07 12.54
CA ALA A 36 -5.28 0.67 12.16
C ALA A 36 -6.36 0.52 11.06
N THR A 37 -7.51 1.17 11.25
CA THR A 37 -8.61 1.19 10.29
C THR A 37 -8.18 1.81 8.95
N ALA A 38 -7.46 2.93 9.00
CA ALA A 38 -6.94 3.60 7.80
C ALA A 38 -6.00 2.67 7.02
N LYS A 39 -5.09 1.97 7.70
CA LYS A 39 -4.17 1.01 7.07
C LYS A 39 -4.91 -0.13 6.36
N VAL A 40 -5.90 -0.73 7.03
CA VAL A 40 -6.72 -1.80 6.45
C VAL A 40 -7.46 -1.31 5.21
N ASN A 41 -8.08 -0.13 5.27
CA ASN A 41 -8.81 0.45 4.13
C ASN A 41 -7.89 0.78 2.96
N THR A 42 -6.73 1.38 3.22
CA THR A 42 -5.71 1.65 2.19
C THR A 42 -5.23 0.34 1.55
N SER A 43 -4.99 -0.71 2.33
CA SER A 43 -4.59 -2.03 1.79
C SER A 43 -5.69 -2.63 0.90
N LYS A 44 -6.97 -2.52 1.28
CA LYS A 44 -8.10 -2.96 0.46
C LYS A 44 -8.22 -2.17 -0.84
N GLU A 45 -8.03 -0.86 -0.78
CA GLU A 45 -8.07 0.01 -1.96
C GLU A 45 -6.91 -0.28 -2.90
N ASN A 46 -5.69 -0.43 -2.38
CA ASN A 46 -4.52 -0.82 -3.17
C ASN A 46 -4.73 -2.18 -3.86
N HIS A 47 -5.34 -3.15 -3.18
CA HIS A 47 -5.69 -4.44 -3.77
C HIS A 47 -6.67 -4.28 -4.95
N ALA A 48 -7.72 -3.49 -4.76
CA ALA A 48 -8.70 -3.21 -5.82
C ALA A 48 -8.05 -2.51 -7.02
N ARG A 49 -7.24 -1.47 -6.77
CA ARG A 49 -6.50 -0.75 -7.81
C ARG A 49 -5.55 -1.65 -8.60
N ALA A 50 -4.81 -2.53 -7.91
CA ALA A 50 -3.91 -3.48 -8.57
C ALA A 50 -4.69 -4.42 -9.50
N ARG A 51 -5.80 -4.99 -9.02
CA ARG A 51 -6.68 -5.85 -9.83
C ARG A 51 -7.24 -5.11 -11.04
N ASP A 52 -7.78 -3.92 -10.85
CA ASP A 52 -8.44 -3.16 -11.90
C ASP A 52 -7.42 -2.71 -12.97
N PHE A 53 -6.21 -2.33 -12.55
CA PHE A 53 -5.11 -2.01 -13.46
C PHE A 53 -4.68 -3.22 -14.29
N ILE A 54 -4.52 -4.39 -13.67
CA ILE A 54 -4.13 -5.63 -14.35
C ILE A 54 -5.23 -6.06 -15.34
N ALA A 55 -6.49 -6.02 -14.93
CA ALA A 55 -7.62 -6.34 -15.81
C ALA A 55 -7.73 -5.38 -17.00
N ALA A 56 -7.54 -4.07 -16.77
CA ALA A 56 -7.51 -3.07 -17.83
C ALA A 56 -6.33 -3.28 -18.79
N SER A 57 -5.18 -3.71 -18.29
CA SER A 57 -4.00 -4.01 -19.11
C SER A 57 -4.26 -5.17 -20.07
N PHE A 58 -4.89 -6.25 -19.62
CA PHE A 58 -5.24 -7.35 -20.52
C PHE A 58 -6.40 -7.03 -21.45
N THR A 59 -7.36 -6.21 -21.01
CA THR A 59 -8.40 -5.70 -21.92
C THR A 59 -7.76 -4.92 -23.07
N LYS A 60 -6.76 -4.08 -22.79
CA LYS A 60 -6.01 -3.36 -23.83
C LYS A 60 -5.28 -4.30 -24.80
N CYS A 61 -4.71 -5.40 -24.31
CA CYS A 61 -4.09 -6.41 -25.16
C CYS A 61 -5.11 -7.16 -26.04
N ALA A 62 -6.31 -7.43 -25.54
CA ALA A 62 -7.33 -8.18 -26.28
C ALA A 62 -8.05 -7.34 -27.34
N THR A 63 -8.30 -6.05 -27.07
CA THR A 63 -9.15 -5.21 -27.94
C THR A 63 -8.43 -4.06 -28.62
N GLY A 64 -7.17 -3.78 -28.27
CA GLY A 64 -6.42 -2.63 -28.77
C GLY A 64 -5.55 -2.94 -29.99
N PRO A 65 -5.10 -1.92 -30.75
CA PRO A 65 -4.04 -2.07 -31.74
C PRO A 65 -2.65 -2.22 -31.10
N THR A 66 -2.56 -2.14 -29.77
CA THR A 66 -1.33 -2.13 -29.00
C THR A 66 -0.70 -3.51 -28.96
N THR A 67 0.57 -3.61 -29.32
CA THR A 67 1.35 -4.86 -29.25
C THR A 67 1.95 -5.11 -27.87
N GLY A 68 1.92 -4.11 -26.97
CA GLY A 68 2.41 -4.21 -25.60
C GLY A 68 1.82 -3.18 -24.64
N ILE A 69 2.07 -3.38 -23.35
CA ILE A 69 1.61 -2.50 -22.27
C ILE A 69 2.83 -1.78 -21.68
N PRO A 70 2.89 -0.43 -21.70
CA PRO A 70 3.99 0.31 -21.09
C PRO A 70 3.90 0.18 -19.57
N LEU A 71 4.90 -0.46 -18.97
CA LEU A 71 5.01 -0.64 -17.53
C LEU A 71 6.30 0.00 -17.04
N LYS A 72 6.24 0.64 -15.85
CA LYS A 72 7.43 1.26 -15.27
C LYS A 72 8.48 0.23 -14.88
N THR A 73 9.74 0.60 -15.08
CA THR A 73 10.91 -0.21 -14.73
C THR A 73 11.77 0.42 -13.62
N ASP A 74 11.58 1.72 -13.35
CA ASP A 74 12.30 2.43 -12.29
C ASP A 74 11.48 3.57 -11.65
N ASP A 75 12.00 4.09 -10.54
CA ASP A 75 11.41 5.19 -9.76
C ASP A 75 11.58 6.56 -10.44
N ALA A 76 12.37 6.65 -11.52
CA ALA A 76 12.53 7.86 -12.33
C ALA A 76 11.42 7.99 -13.40
N GLY A 77 10.61 6.95 -13.58
CA GLY A 77 9.49 6.93 -14.50
C GLY A 77 9.79 6.32 -15.86
N ALA A 78 10.94 5.64 -16.04
CA ALA A 78 11.20 4.89 -17.26
C ALA A 78 10.18 3.77 -17.44
N THR A 79 9.75 3.54 -18.67
CA THR A 79 8.78 2.50 -19.02
C THR A 79 9.31 1.62 -20.15
N THR A 80 8.95 0.35 -20.09
CA THR A 80 9.17 -0.62 -21.17
C THR A 80 7.86 -1.28 -21.54
N ASP A 81 7.64 -1.47 -22.83
CA ASP A 81 6.47 -2.19 -23.33
C ASP A 81 6.64 -3.70 -23.08
N VAL A 82 5.75 -4.27 -22.27
CA VAL A 82 5.61 -5.71 -22.13
C VAL A 82 4.65 -6.20 -23.20
N LEU A 83 5.15 -7.02 -24.13
CA LEU A 83 4.36 -7.45 -25.28
C LEU A 83 3.16 -8.30 -24.84
N CYS A 84 2.02 -8.13 -25.51
CA CYS A 84 0.80 -8.88 -25.19
C CYS A 84 0.94 -10.39 -25.43
N SER A 85 1.92 -10.80 -26.24
CA SER A 85 2.31 -12.20 -26.46
C SER A 85 3.07 -12.84 -25.30
N GLU A 86 3.60 -12.04 -24.36
CA GLU A 86 4.35 -12.55 -23.21
C GLU A 86 3.47 -13.43 -22.31
N SER A 87 4.10 -14.27 -21.49
CA SER A 87 3.35 -15.14 -20.59
C SER A 87 2.72 -14.35 -19.44
N ALA A 88 1.70 -14.92 -18.82
CA ALA A 88 1.14 -14.39 -17.57
C ALA A 88 2.20 -14.24 -16.45
N ALA A 89 3.24 -15.08 -16.44
CA ALA A 89 4.33 -15.01 -15.46
C ALA A 89 5.27 -13.82 -15.71
N ASP A 90 5.53 -13.49 -16.97
CA ASP A 90 6.31 -12.31 -17.35
C ASP A 90 5.54 -11.04 -16.98
N PHE A 91 4.23 -11.02 -17.27
CA PHE A 91 3.33 -9.95 -16.82
C PHE A 91 3.30 -9.82 -15.29
N ALA A 92 3.19 -10.92 -14.54
CA ALA A 92 3.20 -10.87 -13.08
C ALA A 92 4.48 -10.23 -12.54
N SER A 93 5.64 -10.59 -13.10
CA SER A 93 6.93 -10.01 -12.74
C SER A 93 7.01 -8.52 -13.09
N ALA A 94 6.52 -8.14 -14.27
CA ALA A 94 6.49 -6.76 -14.73
C ALA A 94 5.53 -5.89 -13.91
N PHE A 95 4.35 -6.39 -13.52
CA PHE A 95 3.43 -5.67 -12.64
C PHE A 95 4.03 -5.46 -11.25
N ILE A 96 4.72 -6.46 -10.70
CA ILE A 96 5.44 -6.29 -9.42
C ILE A 96 6.46 -5.16 -9.53
N LEU A 97 7.26 -5.14 -10.60
CA LEU A 97 8.24 -4.07 -10.83
C LEU A 97 7.54 -2.72 -10.98
N HIS A 98 6.51 -2.65 -11.84
CA HIS A 98 5.75 -1.44 -12.08
C HIS A 98 5.18 -0.82 -10.81
N PHE A 99 4.50 -1.59 -9.97
CA PHE A 99 3.92 -1.05 -8.73
C PHE A 99 4.99 -0.63 -7.72
N LYS A 100 6.14 -1.32 -7.68
CA LYS A 100 7.29 -0.87 -6.86
C LYS A 100 7.83 0.45 -7.38
N SER A 101 8.00 0.57 -8.69
CA SER A 101 8.47 1.76 -9.39
C SER A 101 7.50 2.94 -9.33
N ASP A 102 6.20 2.66 -9.18
CA ASP A 102 5.17 3.64 -8.85
C ASP A 102 5.21 4.09 -7.37
N GLY A 103 6.11 3.52 -6.57
CA GLY A 103 6.28 3.89 -5.17
C GLY A 103 5.26 3.26 -4.22
N TRP A 104 4.52 2.23 -4.65
CA TRP A 104 3.55 1.59 -3.76
C TRP A 104 4.26 0.90 -2.59
N LYS A 105 3.80 1.21 -1.37
CA LYS A 105 4.33 0.66 -0.11
C LYS A 105 3.31 -0.21 0.60
N ASN A 106 3.78 -1.04 1.52
CA ASN A 106 2.90 -1.73 2.47
C ASN A 106 2.33 -0.70 3.48
N PRO A 107 1.01 -0.47 3.56
CA PRO A 107 0.42 0.49 4.50
C PRO A 107 0.67 0.16 5.98
N HIS A 108 0.94 -1.10 6.31
CA HIS A 108 1.20 -1.56 7.67
C HIS A 108 2.67 -1.42 8.08
N ASP A 109 3.57 -1.23 7.12
CA ASP A 109 5.01 -1.03 7.30
C ASP A 109 5.58 -0.19 6.14
N GLY A 110 5.68 1.13 6.35
CA GLY A 110 6.06 2.10 5.29
C GLY A 110 7.47 1.91 4.72
N ASN A 111 8.33 1.12 5.37
CA ASN A 111 9.66 0.79 4.87
C ASN A 111 9.67 -0.38 3.89
N GLN A 112 8.55 -1.10 3.76
CA GLN A 112 8.43 -2.28 2.90
C GLN A 112 7.74 -1.93 1.59
N PHE A 113 8.19 -2.57 0.51
CA PHE A 113 7.53 -2.49 -0.79
C PHE A 113 6.12 -3.11 -0.75
N CYS A 114 5.24 -2.74 -1.68
CA CYS A 114 3.88 -3.29 -1.69
C CYS A 114 3.80 -4.78 -2.00
N CYS A 115 4.68 -5.24 -2.88
CA CYS A 115 4.33 -6.33 -3.77
C CYS A 115 5.52 -7.23 -4.06
N SER A 116 5.28 -8.53 -4.18
CA SER A 116 6.27 -9.53 -4.59
C SER A 116 5.61 -10.80 -5.11
N ALA A 117 6.39 -11.80 -5.52
CA ALA A 117 5.88 -13.14 -5.80
C ALA A 117 5.76 -14.01 -4.53
N ALA A 118 6.35 -13.57 -3.41
CA ALA A 118 6.31 -14.29 -2.14
C ALA A 118 4.96 -14.12 -1.43
N ALA A 119 4.65 -15.02 -0.50
CA ALA A 119 3.43 -14.94 0.30
C ALA A 119 3.31 -13.59 1.02
N PRO A 120 2.13 -12.95 1.02
CA PRO A 120 1.96 -11.61 1.55
C PRO A 120 2.07 -11.62 3.08
N LYS A 121 2.77 -10.62 3.63
CA LYS A 121 2.93 -10.43 5.07
C LYS A 121 2.25 -9.13 5.48
N LEU A 122 1.59 -9.13 6.64
CA LEU A 122 1.02 -7.90 7.17
C LEU A 122 2.12 -6.87 7.51
N LYS A 123 3.19 -7.31 8.17
CA LYS A 123 4.35 -6.48 8.55
C LYS A 123 5.66 -7.14 8.11
N SER A 124 6.75 -6.36 8.05
CA SER A 124 8.10 -6.90 7.79
C SER A 124 8.24 -7.60 6.44
N GLY A 125 7.46 -7.16 5.45
CA GLY A 125 7.58 -7.57 4.07
C GLY A 125 6.46 -7.01 3.19
N PRO A 126 6.44 -7.42 1.91
CA PRO A 126 5.37 -7.08 0.98
C PRO A 126 4.03 -7.64 1.42
N ASN A 127 3.00 -6.80 1.43
CA ASN A 127 1.65 -7.22 1.79
C ASN A 127 0.82 -7.71 0.62
N THR A 128 1.29 -7.56 -0.61
CA THR A 128 0.63 -8.04 -1.83
C THR A 128 1.51 -9.06 -2.54
N GLN A 129 0.90 -10.16 -2.93
CA GLN A 129 1.48 -11.21 -3.74
C GLN A 129 0.85 -11.15 -5.12
N ILE A 130 1.67 -11.14 -6.17
CA ILE A 130 1.22 -11.29 -7.55
C ILE A 130 1.95 -12.50 -8.11
N THR A 131 1.19 -13.50 -8.55
CA THR A 131 1.72 -14.75 -9.11
C THR A 131 0.91 -15.14 -10.33
N ALA A 132 1.46 -16.01 -11.16
CA ALA A 132 0.75 -16.55 -12.31
C ALA A 132 0.83 -18.08 -12.34
N SER A 133 -0.23 -18.71 -12.83
CA SER A 133 -0.27 -20.13 -13.15
C SER A 133 -1.07 -20.32 -14.44
N GLY A 134 -0.42 -20.85 -15.48
CA GLY A 134 -0.99 -20.84 -16.83
C GLY A 134 -1.29 -19.41 -17.28
N ASN A 135 -2.53 -19.14 -17.69
CA ASN A 135 -2.99 -17.80 -18.07
C ASN A 135 -3.64 -17.01 -16.92
N ILE A 136 -3.64 -17.55 -15.69
CA ILE A 136 -4.32 -16.93 -14.56
C ILE A 136 -3.31 -16.18 -13.72
N LEU A 137 -3.47 -14.86 -13.60
CA LEU A 137 -2.81 -14.06 -12.59
C LEU A 137 -3.61 -14.09 -11.30
N THR A 138 -2.94 -14.33 -10.19
CA THR A 138 -3.51 -14.29 -8.84
C THR A 138 -2.88 -13.15 -8.06
N ILE A 139 -3.73 -12.26 -7.55
CA ILE A 139 -3.37 -11.16 -6.66
C ILE A 139 -3.89 -11.53 -5.28
N LYS A 140 -3.00 -11.66 -4.31
CA LYS A 140 -3.33 -11.95 -2.91
C LYS A 140 -2.75 -10.87 -2.01
N THR A 141 -3.58 -10.11 -1.30
CA THR A 141 -3.14 -9.06 -0.39
C THR A 141 -3.53 -9.39 1.04
N ASN A 142 -2.57 -9.34 1.96
CA ASN A 142 -2.84 -9.33 3.38
C ASN A 142 -3.23 -7.90 3.80
N VAL A 143 -4.53 -7.66 3.93
CA VAL A 143 -5.11 -6.36 4.31
C VAL A 143 -5.14 -6.16 5.82
N GLY A 144 -5.03 -7.26 6.57
CA GLY A 144 -5.12 -7.28 8.03
C GLY A 144 -6.48 -6.87 8.60
N LYS A 145 -6.59 -6.99 9.91
CA LYS A 145 -7.71 -6.49 10.71
C LYS A 145 -7.25 -5.40 11.68
N GLU A 146 -8.21 -4.70 12.28
CA GLU A 146 -7.96 -3.64 13.27
C GLU A 146 -7.22 -4.15 14.52
N ASP A 147 -7.39 -5.43 14.85
CA ASP A 147 -6.66 -6.10 15.94
C ASP A 147 -5.20 -6.47 15.59
N GLY A 148 -4.76 -6.19 14.36
CA GLY A 148 -3.42 -6.49 13.88
C GLY A 148 -3.20 -7.94 13.44
N THR A 149 -4.27 -8.75 13.34
CA THR A 149 -4.21 -10.10 12.78
C THR A 149 -4.29 -10.08 11.25
N ASP A 150 -3.88 -11.20 10.63
CA ASP A 150 -3.93 -11.36 9.19
C ASP A 150 -5.38 -11.44 8.66
N ASP A 151 -5.58 -10.89 7.46
CA ASP A 151 -6.78 -11.09 6.66
C ASP A 151 -6.39 -11.02 5.17
N ASN A 152 -6.56 -12.12 4.45
CA ASN A 152 -6.08 -12.24 3.08
C ASN A 152 -7.24 -12.09 2.08
N LYS A 153 -7.12 -11.10 1.19
CA LYS A 153 -7.97 -10.90 0.01
C LYS A 153 -7.30 -11.51 -1.21
N THR A 154 -8.03 -12.30 -1.98
CA THR A 154 -7.53 -12.91 -3.22
C THR A 154 -8.46 -12.60 -4.38
N ASN A 155 -7.90 -12.16 -5.49
CA ASN A 155 -8.59 -11.99 -6.77
C ASN A 155 -7.73 -12.58 -7.89
N THR A 156 -8.39 -13.08 -8.94
CA THR A 156 -7.73 -13.61 -10.14
C THR A 156 -8.12 -12.80 -11.37
N VAL A 157 -7.20 -12.66 -12.31
CA VAL A 157 -7.42 -12.05 -13.62
C VAL A 157 -6.90 -13.01 -14.69
N ILE A 158 -7.69 -13.26 -15.73
CA ILE A 158 -7.32 -14.15 -16.83
C ILE A 158 -6.63 -13.30 -17.91
N LYS A 159 -5.50 -13.77 -18.40
CA LYS A 159 -4.86 -13.28 -19.62
C LYS A 159 -5.47 -14.02 -20.81
N GLU A 160 -6.22 -13.30 -21.63
CA GLU A 160 -6.75 -13.78 -22.92
C GLU A 160 -5.63 -14.02 -23.94
#